data_AF-A0A1H3ZBQ9-F1
#
_entry.id   AF-A0A1H3ZBQ9-F1
#
_cell.length_a   1.000
_cell.length_b   1.000
_cell.length_c   1.000
_cell.angle_alpha   90.00
_cell.angle_beta   90.00
_cell.angle_gamma   90.00
#
_symmetry.space_group_name_H-M   'P 1'
#
loop_
_entity.id
_entity.type
_entity.pdbx_description
1 polymer ?
#
loop_
_entity_poly.entity_id
_entity_poly.type
_entity_poly.pdbx_seq_one_letter_code
_entity_poly.pdbx_strand_id
1 'polypeptide(L)'
;MLDIGLTALLSNLGLLTLGAVLLFIVTRQRRLSRVCYTERTLLGAALGLLSVIVMQTSVPGPYGSTIDTRAAPLFLAGYFGGPVGALAASVIGGAARFQIGGPAVYGGVLSVVIYTTVGWQAAAVSERVDWKRCGAIGWAMAAILASVAVLPSFFVFRPLEIGLALVINAWPTVMFGNIAGLLIMGLLFESFHEGPGGGPGRAAPQDKGRAPDSRRQRGARFAAFPTQAPPAADAAAPTAEITWLPATRERSAG
;
A
#
# COMPACT_ATOMS: atom_id res chain seq x y z
N MET A 1 22.12 20.60 15.34
CA MET A 1 20.73 20.22 14.98
C MET A 1 20.67 19.39 13.70
N LEU A 2 21.41 19.72 12.65
CA LEU A 2 21.47 18.94 11.40
C LEU A 2 21.92 17.48 11.60
N ASP A 3 22.87 17.22 12.50
CA ASP A 3 23.41 15.87 12.70
C ASP A 3 22.40 14.87 13.29
N ILE A 4 21.50 15.33 14.15
CA ILE A 4 20.48 14.48 14.81
C ILE A 4 19.39 14.07 13.81
N GLY A 5 18.98 14.98 12.93
CA GLY A 5 18.00 14.68 11.88
C GLY A 5 18.55 13.71 10.84
N LEU A 6 19.80 13.92 10.40
CA LEU A 6 20.44 13.07 9.39
C LEU A 6 20.67 11.65 9.90
N THR A 7 21.19 11.50 11.13
CA THR A 7 21.44 10.19 11.75
C THR A 7 20.16 9.37 11.86
N ALA A 8 19.06 9.97 12.30
CA ALA A 8 17.79 9.27 12.43
C ALA A 8 17.17 8.90 11.07
N LEU A 9 17.30 9.77 10.05
CA LEU A 9 16.89 9.42 8.68
C LEU A 9 17.70 8.22 8.16
N LEU A 10 19.01 8.19 8.38
CA LEU A 10 19.86 7.07 8.01
C LEU A 10 19.48 5.79 8.76
N SER A 11 19.18 5.87 10.06
CA SER A 11 18.70 4.74 10.84
C SER A 11 17.39 4.19 10.29
N ASN A 12 16.43 5.06 9.93
CA ASN A 12 15.16 4.65 9.33
C ASN A 12 15.36 3.97 7.97
N LEU A 13 16.25 4.48 7.13
CA LEU A 13 16.59 3.85 5.85
C LEU A 13 17.30 2.49 6.04
N GLY A 14 18.19 2.38 7.03
CA GLY A 14 18.84 1.12 7.39
C GLY A 14 17.83 0.07 7.86
N LEU A 15 16.89 0.47 8.73
CA LEU A 15 15.79 -0.36 9.20
C LEU A 15 14.87 -0.82 8.07
N LEU A 16 14.53 0.09 7.14
CA LEU A 16 13.75 -0.25 5.95
C LEU A 16 14.48 -1.26 5.08
N THR A 17 15.77 -1.08 4.86
CA THR A 17 16.61 -1.99 4.08
C THR A 17 16.66 -3.37 4.73
N LEU A 18 16.89 -3.43 6.03
CA LEU A 18 16.92 -4.69 6.79
C LEU A 18 15.55 -5.38 6.77
N GLY A 19 14.48 -4.64 7.00
CA GLY A 19 13.11 -5.16 6.93
C GLY A 19 12.76 -5.68 5.55
N ALA A 20 13.19 -4.98 4.49
CA ALA A 20 12.99 -5.41 3.11
C ALA A 20 13.75 -6.70 2.79
N VAL A 21 15.00 -6.83 3.27
CA VAL A 21 15.80 -8.07 3.14
C VAL A 21 15.16 -9.22 3.91
N LEU A 22 14.69 -8.99 5.14
CA LEU A 22 14.04 -10.02 5.95
C LEU A 22 12.75 -10.51 5.28
N LEU A 23 11.91 -9.58 4.83
CA LEU A 23 10.70 -9.90 4.09
C LEU A 23 11.01 -10.67 2.81
N PHE A 24 12.07 -10.31 2.09
CA PHE A 24 12.54 -11.06 0.94
C PHE A 24 12.94 -12.49 1.27
N ILE A 25 13.69 -12.73 2.36
CA ILE A 25 14.06 -14.09 2.75
C ILE A 25 12.80 -14.93 2.99
N VAL A 26 11.81 -14.35 3.69
CA VAL A 26 10.54 -15.02 3.99
C VAL A 26 9.71 -15.27 2.73
N THR A 27 9.60 -14.29 1.83
CA THR A 27 8.81 -14.41 0.60
C THR A 27 9.51 -15.24 -0.48
N ARG A 28 10.84 -15.30 -0.53
CA ARG A 28 11.59 -16.15 -1.46
C ARG A 28 11.46 -17.62 -1.12
N GLN A 29 11.45 -17.96 0.18
CA GLN A 29 11.31 -19.35 0.63
C GLN A 29 9.92 -19.93 0.29
N ARG A 30 8.90 -19.08 0.18
CA ARG A 30 7.57 -19.48 -0.26
C ARG A 30 7.42 -19.09 -1.71
N ARG A 31 7.52 -19.99 -2.69
CA ARG A 31 7.18 -19.65 -4.09
C ARG A 31 5.72 -19.17 -4.14
N LEU A 32 5.50 -17.85 -4.09
CA LEU A 32 4.21 -17.16 -4.16
C LEU A 32 3.60 -17.33 -5.57
N SER A 33 3.28 -18.57 -5.95
CA SER A 33 2.80 -18.88 -7.30
C SER A 33 1.27 -18.73 -7.42
N ARG A 34 0.52 -18.65 -6.31
CA ARG A 34 -0.90 -18.26 -6.24
C ARG A 34 -1.19 -17.77 -4.83
N VAL A 35 -1.04 -16.47 -4.60
CA VAL A 35 -1.05 -15.92 -3.23
C VAL A 35 -2.43 -16.09 -2.60
N CYS A 36 -2.53 -17.04 -1.67
CA CYS A 36 -3.72 -17.26 -0.86
C CYS A 36 -3.98 -16.01 0.01
N TYR A 37 -5.24 -15.77 0.40
CA TYR A 37 -5.60 -14.67 1.30
C TYR A 37 -4.71 -14.62 2.56
N THR A 38 -4.32 -15.79 3.08
CA THR A 38 -3.42 -15.92 4.23
C THR A 38 -2.04 -15.29 3.97
N GLU A 39 -1.42 -15.55 2.81
CA GLU A 39 -0.10 -15.02 2.48
C GLU A 39 -0.14 -13.50 2.28
N ARG A 40 -1.20 -12.99 1.64
CA ARG A 40 -1.43 -11.53 1.51
C ARG A 40 -1.60 -10.86 2.87
N THR A 41 -2.33 -11.51 3.77
CA THR A 41 -2.54 -11.04 5.14
C THR A 41 -1.23 -11.03 5.92
N LEU A 42 -0.45 -12.11 5.86
CA LEU A 42 0.85 -12.21 6.53
C LEU A 42 1.86 -11.18 6.01
N LEU A 43 1.91 -10.97 4.69
CA LEU A 43 2.75 -9.94 4.08
C LEU A 43 2.35 -8.54 4.56
N GLY A 44 1.05 -8.22 4.52
CA GLY A 44 0.52 -6.97 5.03
C GLY A 44 0.81 -6.77 6.52
N ALA A 45 0.65 -7.82 7.33
CA ALA A 45 0.92 -7.77 8.75
C ALA A 45 2.41 -7.51 9.04
N ALA A 46 3.31 -8.20 8.32
CA ALA A 46 4.75 -8.02 8.49
C ALA A 46 5.22 -6.63 8.05
N LEU A 47 4.68 -6.09 6.95
CA LEU A 47 4.92 -4.71 6.53
C LEU A 47 4.30 -3.69 7.49
N GLY A 48 3.13 -3.98 8.06
CA GLY A 48 2.52 -3.22 9.14
C GLY A 48 3.44 -3.14 10.36
N LEU A 49 3.97 -4.28 10.82
CA LEU A 49 4.94 -4.33 11.93
C LEU A 49 6.24 -3.58 11.60
N LEU A 50 6.75 -3.71 10.37
CA LEU A 50 7.91 -2.92 9.93
C LEU A 50 7.63 -1.42 10.02
N SER A 51 6.42 -0.98 9.65
CA SER A 51 6.01 0.42 9.83
C SER A 51 5.99 0.84 11.30
N VAL A 52 5.58 -0.05 12.23
CA VAL A 52 5.61 0.23 13.67
C VAL A 52 7.03 0.50 14.13
N ILE A 53 7.99 -0.34 13.73
CA ILE A 53 9.40 -0.17 14.10
C ILE A 53 9.91 1.19 13.60
N VAL A 54 9.61 1.56 12.35
CA VAL A 54 10.00 2.85 11.77
C VAL A 54 9.35 4.04 12.50
N MET A 55 8.11 3.90 12.98
CA MET A 55 7.46 4.94 13.78
C MET A 55 8.09 5.09 15.17
N GLN A 56 8.56 4.00 15.78
CA GLN A 56 9.24 4.04 17.08
C GLN A 56 10.60 4.73 17.00
N THR A 57 11.25 4.71 15.84
CA THR A 57 12.50 5.41 15.55
C THR A 57 12.28 6.79 14.90
N SER A 58 11.08 7.36 15.06
CA SER A 58 10.73 8.67 14.51
C SER A 58 11.50 9.81 15.18
N VAL A 59 11.69 10.89 14.42
CA VAL A 59 12.32 12.12 14.90
C VAL A 59 11.25 13.07 15.42
N PRO A 60 11.48 13.74 16.56
CA PRO A 60 10.62 14.84 16.99
C PRO A 60 10.56 15.93 15.92
N GLY A 61 9.37 16.22 15.44
CA GLY A 61 9.06 17.32 14.55
C GLY A 61 8.56 18.56 15.31
N PRO A 62 8.32 19.66 14.59
CA PRO A 62 7.76 20.87 15.18
C PRO A 62 6.37 20.60 15.80
N TYR A 63 6.04 21.33 16.85
CA TYR A 63 4.76 21.22 17.58
C TYR A 63 4.49 19.83 18.17
N GLY A 64 5.53 19.09 18.54
CA GLY A 64 5.40 17.74 19.10
C GLY A 64 4.93 16.69 18.08
N SER A 65 4.99 17.01 16.79
CA SER A 65 4.76 16.03 15.72
C SER A 65 5.91 15.02 15.66
N THR A 66 5.70 13.92 14.94
CA THR A 66 6.72 12.89 14.71
C THR A 66 6.93 12.75 13.21
N ILE A 67 8.20 12.76 12.79
CA ILE A 67 8.62 12.62 11.40
C ILE A 67 9.28 11.25 11.22
N ASP A 68 8.80 10.47 10.27
CA ASP A 68 9.33 9.14 9.95
C ASP A 68 9.05 8.77 8.49
N THR A 69 9.59 7.62 8.08
CA THR A 69 9.54 7.11 6.70
C THR A 69 8.62 5.89 6.56
N ARG A 70 7.54 5.83 7.35
CA ARG A 70 6.56 4.71 7.35
C ARG A 70 5.88 4.47 6.01
N ALA A 71 5.93 5.42 5.07
CA ALA A 71 5.17 5.35 3.82
C ALA A 71 5.54 4.12 2.98
N ALA A 72 6.84 3.79 2.92
CA ALA A 72 7.34 2.70 2.09
C ALA A 72 6.70 1.34 2.43
N PRO A 73 6.79 0.83 3.67
CA PRO A 73 6.21 -0.48 3.99
C PRO A 73 4.68 -0.48 3.89
N LEU A 74 4.01 0.61 4.26
CA LEU A 74 2.55 0.72 4.19
C LEU A 74 2.04 0.74 2.75
N PHE A 75 2.70 1.51 1.87
CA PHE A 75 2.40 1.52 0.45
C PHE A 75 2.58 0.12 -0.15
N LEU A 76 3.72 -0.53 0.12
CA LEU A 76 4.00 -1.86 -0.42
C LEU A 76 3.06 -2.93 0.13
N ALA A 77 2.52 -2.75 1.34
CA ALA A 77 1.51 -3.65 1.90
C ALA A 77 0.22 -3.63 1.06
N GLY A 78 -0.21 -2.45 0.64
CA GLY A 78 -1.33 -2.32 -0.30
C GLY A 78 -0.97 -2.79 -1.71
N TYR A 79 0.23 -2.45 -2.18
CA TYR A 79 0.67 -2.77 -3.55
C TYR A 79 0.79 -4.29 -3.77
N PHE A 80 1.50 -5.01 -2.90
CA PHE A 80 1.71 -6.45 -3.04
C PHE A 80 0.67 -7.30 -2.32
N GLY A 81 0.17 -6.84 -1.17
CA GLY A 81 -0.84 -7.55 -0.39
C GLY A 81 -2.28 -7.30 -0.84
N GLY A 82 -2.50 -6.35 -1.76
CA GLY A 82 -3.82 -5.97 -2.23
C GLY A 82 -4.70 -5.42 -1.09
N PRO A 83 -6.04 -5.51 -1.19
CA PRO A 83 -6.94 -4.90 -0.22
C PRO A 83 -6.85 -5.55 1.18
N VAL A 84 -6.61 -6.87 1.24
CA VAL A 84 -6.52 -7.59 2.52
C VAL A 84 -5.19 -7.30 3.22
N GLY A 85 -4.09 -7.25 2.47
CA GLY A 85 -2.79 -6.84 3.02
C GLY A 85 -2.77 -5.37 3.44
N ALA A 86 -3.39 -4.49 2.65
CA ALA A 86 -3.62 -3.09 3.02
C ALA A 86 -4.35 -3.01 4.37
N LEU A 87 -5.50 -3.67 4.52
CA LEU A 87 -6.29 -3.65 5.75
C LEU A 87 -5.48 -4.14 6.96
N ALA A 88 -4.77 -5.27 6.83
CA ALA A 88 -3.93 -5.79 7.90
C ALA A 88 -2.85 -4.79 8.33
N ALA A 89 -2.16 -4.18 7.36
CA ALA A 89 -1.14 -3.16 7.64
C ALA A 89 -1.75 -1.89 8.25
N SER A 90 -2.92 -1.45 7.77
CA SER A 90 -3.61 -0.27 8.30
C SER A 90 -4.04 -0.46 9.76
N VAL A 91 -4.54 -1.65 10.10
CA VAL A 91 -4.95 -1.96 11.48
C VAL A 91 -3.74 -1.92 12.42
N ILE A 92 -2.64 -2.60 12.06
CA ILE A 92 -1.44 -2.65 12.90
C ILE A 92 -0.77 -1.27 12.99
N GLY A 93 -0.49 -0.65 11.84
CA GLY A 93 0.18 0.65 11.77
C GLY A 93 -0.69 1.79 12.36
N GLY A 94 -2.01 1.73 12.16
CA GLY A 94 -2.96 2.67 12.72
C GLY A 94 -3.06 2.55 14.24
N ALA A 95 -3.17 1.33 14.78
CA ALA A 95 -3.18 1.08 16.22
C ALA A 95 -1.87 1.54 16.87
N ALA A 96 -0.72 1.20 16.28
CA ALA A 96 0.58 1.67 16.77
C ALA A 96 0.68 3.20 16.72
N ARG A 97 0.21 3.83 15.65
CA ARG A 97 0.23 5.29 15.54
C ARG A 97 -0.65 5.95 16.61
N PHE A 98 -1.81 5.36 16.87
CA PHE A 98 -2.70 5.82 17.93
C PHE A 98 -2.04 5.71 19.31
N GLN A 99 -1.36 4.60 19.59
CA GLN A 99 -0.62 4.39 20.84
C GLN A 99 0.55 5.36 21.04
N ILE A 100 1.31 5.68 19.98
CA ILE A 100 2.40 6.67 20.04
C ILE A 100 1.84 8.07 20.40
N GLY A 101 0.61 8.37 19.96
CA GLY A 101 -0.08 9.61 20.33
C GLY A 101 0.54 10.88 19.74
N GLY A 102 0.43 11.98 20.47
CA GLY A 102 0.91 13.30 20.06
C GLY A 102 -0.11 14.14 19.27
N PRO A 103 0.20 15.42 19.00
CA PRO A 103 -0.80 16.41 18.55
C PRO A 103 -1.38 16.16 17.16
N ALA A 104 -0.69 15.34 16.34
CA ALA A 104 -1.07 14.96 14.98
C ALA A 104 -1.51 13.49 14.88
N VAL A 105 -1.98 12.87 15.98
CA VAL A 105 -2.32 11.44 16.02
C VAL A 105 -3.35 11.05 14.95
N TYR A 106 -4.46 11.78 14.82
CA TYR A 106 -5.51 11.46 13.86
C TYR A 106 -5.06 11.61 12.41
N GLY A 107 -4.30 12.67 12.10
CA GLY A 107 -3.65 12.83 10.79
C GLY A 107 -2.67 11.70 10.50
N GLY A 108 -1.91 11.27 11.51
CA GLY A 108 -1.01 10.13 11.41
C GLY A 108 -1.72 8.78 11.21
N VAL A 109 -2.89 8.58 11.79
CA VAL A 109 -3.70 7.37 11.55
C VAL A 109 -4.30 7.41 10.14
N LEU A 110 -4.81 8.56 9.73
CA LEU A 110 -5.35 8.72 8.38
C LEU A 110 -4.27 8.54 7.31
N SER A 111 -3.05 9.03 7.53
CA SER A 111 -1.94 8.84 6.60
C SER A 111 -1.61 7.36 6.38
N VAL A 112 -1.70 6.53 7.42
CA VAL A 112 -1.53 5.08 7.31
C VAL A 112 -2.54 4.49 6.34
N VAL A 113 -3.83 4.85 6.49
CA VAL A 113 -4.89 4.40 5.59
C VAL A 113 -4.62 4.87 4.16
N ILE A 114 -4.29 6.15 3.98
CA ILE A 114 -3.96 6.73 2.66
C ILE A 114 -2.82 5.97 1.99
N TYR A 115 -1.70 5.73 2.69
CA TYR A 115 -0.56 5.03 2.07
C TYR A 115 -0.93 3.63 1.60
N THR A 116 -1.64 2.87 2.43
CA THR A 116 -2.07 1.51 2.07
C THR A 116 -3.08 1.50 0.92
N THR A 117 -4.02 2.45 0.87
CA THR A 117 -5.03 2.52 -0.21
C THR A 117 -4.43 2.99 -1.52
N VAL A 118 -3.54 3.99 -1.49
CA VAL A 118 -2.81 4.46 -2.67
C VAL A 118 -1.93 3.34 -3.22
N GLY A 119 -1.24 2.58 -2.36
CA GLY A 119 -0.47 1.41 -2.77
C GLY A 119 -1.32 0.36 -3.49
N TRP A 120 -2.48 0.03 -2.93
CA TRP A 120 -3.42 -0.90 -3.55
C TRP A 120 -3.95 -0.41 -4.91
N GLN A 121 -4.34 0.87 -5.00
CA GLN A 121 -4.78 1.46 -6.26
C GLN A 121 -3.65 1.50 -7.30
N ALA A 122 -2.43 1.83 -6.89
CA ALA A 122 -1.26 1.82 -7.76
C ALA A 122 -1.00 0.42 -8.34
N ALA A 123 -1.19 -0.65 -7.54
CA ALA A 123 -1.09 -2.02 -8.05
C ALA A 123 -2.16 -2.30 -9.13
N ALA A 124 -3.42 -1.93 -8.87
CA ALA A 124 -4.51 -2.12 -9.83
C ALA A 124 -4.30 -1.35 -11.14
N VAL A 125 -3.69 -0.17 -11.09
CA VAL A 125 -3.30 0.60 -12.28
C VAL A 125 -2.09 -0.02 -12.97
N SER A 126 -1.10 -0.50 -12.22
CA SER A 126 0.12 -1.10 -12.77
C SER A 126 -0.16 -2.33 -13.64
N GLU A 127 -1.19 -3.10 -13.31
CA GLU A 127 -1.65 -4.26 -14.08
C GLU A 127 -2.27 -3.87 -15.43
N ARG A 128 -2.76 -2.62 -15.56
CA ARG A 128 -3.40 -2.12 -16.78
C ARG A 128 -2.44 -1.36 -17.71
N VAL A 129 -1.41 -0.73 -17.15
CA VAL A 129 -0.55 0.24 -17.86
C VAL A 129 0.87 -0.28 -18.09
N ASP A 130 1.16 -1.54 -17.78
CA ASP A 130 2.51 -2.13 -17.89
C ASP A 130 3.58 -1.32 -17.11
N TRP A 131 3.14 -0.60 -16.06
CA TRP A 131 3.95 0.31 -15.22
C TRP A 131 5.15 -0.39 -14.56
N LYS A 132 5.08 -1.73 -14.44
CA LYS A 132 6.16 -2.60 -13.96
C LYS A 132 7.45 -2.49 -14.80
N ARG A 133 7.40 -1.85 -15.98
CA ARG A 133 8.60 -1.61 -16.82
C ARG A 133 9.29 -0.28 -16.56
N CYS A 134 8.73 0.59 -15.72
CA CYS A 134 9.30 1.90 -15.45
C CYS A 134 10.46 1.87 -14.44
N GLY A 135 10.73 0.72 -13.81
CA GLY A 135 11.83 0.54 -12.86
C GLY A 135 11.89 1.63 -11.80
N ALA A 136 13.08 2.21 -11.59
CA ALA A 136 13.31 3.29 -10.63
C ALA A 136 12.39 4.50 -10.84
N ILE A 137 12.09 4.85 -12.09
CA ILE A 137 11.22 6.00 -12.40
C ILE A 137 9.78 5.70 -11.95
N GLY A 138 9.31 4.47 -12.16
CA GLY A 138 7.98 4.02 -11.72
C GLY A 138 7.80 4.12 -10.21
N TRP A 139 8.81 3.68 -9.45
CA TRP A 139 8.80 3.77 -7.98
C TRP A 139 8.96 5.20 -7.47
N ALA A 140 9.78 6.04 -8.12
CA ALA A 140 9.87 7.46 -7.78
C ALA A 140 8.50 8.16 -7.95
N MET A 141 7.83 7.93 -9.08
CA MET A 141 6.49 8.49 -9.34
C MET A 141 5.47 7.99 -8.32
N ALA A 142 5.49 6.69 -7.98
CA ALA A 142 4.63 6.12 -6.94
C ALA A 142 4.88 6.78 -5.57
N ALA A 143 6.14 7.06 -5.22
CA ALA A 143 6.50 7.69 -3.97
C ALA A 143 6.06 9.16 -3.89
N ILE A 144 6.20 9.90 -4.99
CA ILE A 144 5.69 11.27 -5.13
C ILE A 144 4.17 11.25 -4.98
N LEU A 145 3.47 10.37 -5.71
CA LEU A 145 2.02 10.23 -5.63
C LEU A 145 1.56 9.95 -4.20
N ALA A 146 2.18 9.00 -3.51
CA ALA A 146 1.89 8.68 -2.12
C ALA A 146 2.14 9.88 -1.18
N SER A 147 3.23 10.62 -1.40
CA SER A 147 3.61 11.78 -0.58
C SER A 147 2.70 13.00 -0.81
N VAL A 148 2.12 13.15 -2.00
CA VAL A 148 1.11 14.17 -2.31
C VAL A 148 -0.25 13.74 -1.77
N ALA A 149 -0.64 12.48 -1.96
CA ALA A 149 -1.93 11.96 -1.52
C ALA A 149 -2.12 12.05 0.00
N VAL A 150 -1.04 12.07 0.79
CA VAL A 150 -1.10 12.20 2.24
C VAL A 150 -1.34 13.63 2.74
N LEU A 151 -1.18 14.66 1.89
CA LEU A 151 -1.31 16.07 2.28
C LEU A 151 -2.62 16.40 3.02
N PRO A 152 -3.80 15.89 2.61
CA PRO A 152 -5.04 16.14 3.33
C PRO A 152 -5.00 15.72 4.80
N SER A 153 -4.21 14.70 5.15
CA SER A 153 -4.10 14.21 6.54
C SER A 153 -3.51 15.23 7.52
N PHE A 154 -2.74 16.19 7.04
CA PHE A 154 -2.17 17.27 7.87
C PHE A 154 -3.25 18.25 8.39
N PHE A 155 -4.46 18.23 7.82
CA PHE A 155 -5.51 19.19 8.11
C PHE A 155 -6.68 18.62 8.94
N VAL A 156 -6.62 17.35 9.34
CA VAL A 156 -7.82 16.63 9.84
C VAL A 156 -8.21 16.93 11.28
N PHE A 157 -7.36 17.54 12.12
CA PHE A 157 -7.68 17.63 13.56
C PHE A 157 -7.13 18.84 14.33
N ARG A 158 -6.66 19.89 13.67
CA ARG A 158 -6.02 21.06 14.33
C ARG A 158 -6.32 22.36 13.57
N PRO A 159 -6.07 23.54 14.18
CA PRO A 159 -6.13 24.81 13.47
C PRO A 159 -5.35 24.72 12.17
N LEU A 160 -5.90 25.30 11.10
CA LEU A 160 -5.32 25.29 9.75
C LEU A 160 -3.85 25.74 9.76
N GLU A 161 -3.51 26.67 10.66
CA GLU A 161 -2.17 27.20 10.90
C GLU A 161 -1.15 26.11 11.27
N ILE A 162 -1.50 25.16 12.15
CA ILE A 162 -0.59 24.07 12.55
C ILE A 162 -0.39 23.11 11.37
N GLY A 163 -1.46 22.79 10.64
CA GLY A 163 -1.39 21.95 9.45
C GLY A 163 -0.47 22.56 8.38
N LEU A 164 -0.65 23.85 8.08
CA LEU A 164 0.20 24.60 7.16
C LEU A 164 1.66 24.65 7.65
N ALA A 165 1.89 24.89 8.94
CA ALA A 165 3.24 24.91 9.50
C ALA A 165 3.93 23.54 9.39
N LEU A 166 3.20 22.44 9.56
CA LEU A 166 3.73 21.09 9.33
C LEU A 166 4.03 20.83 7.86
N VAL A 167 3.17 21.26 6.94
CA VAL A 167 3.40 21.14 5.49
C VAL A 167 4.63 21.95 5.06
N ILE A 168 4.82 23.16 5.59
CA ILE A 168 5.97 23.99 5.20
C ILE A 168 7.28 23.46 5.80
N ASN A 169 7.28 23.07 7.08
CA ASN A 169 8.52 22.76 7.81
C ASN A 169 8.91 21.28 7.82
N ALA A 170 7.93 20.36 7.81
CA ALA A 170 8.20 18.93 7.99
C ALA A 170 7.99 18.11 6.70
N TRP A 171 7.04 18.51 5.85
CA TRP A 171 6.70 17.73 4.65
C TRP A 171 7.85 17.55 3.66
N PRO A 172 8.75 18.52 3.39
CA PRO A 172 9.89 18.28 2.49
C PRO A 172 10.80 17.13 2.97
N THR A 173 11.06 17.07 4.28
CA THR A 173 11.86 16.00 4.89
C THR A 173 11.13 14.66 4.80
N VAL A 174 9.83 14.63 5.10
CA VAL A 174 8.98 13.44 4.98
C VAL A 174 8.95 12.95 3.52
N MET A 175 8.75 13.85 2.57
CA MET A 175 8.70 13.53 1.14
C MET A 175 10.01 12.90 0.68
N PHE A 176 11.15 13.50 1.06
CA PHE A 176 12.47 12.93 0.73
C PHE A 176 12.66 11.53 1.32
N GLY A 177 12.34 11.35 2.60
CA GLY A 177 12.45 10.06 3.28
C GLY A 177 11.52 9.00 2.68
N ASN A 178 10.31 9.38 2.28
CA ASN A 178 9.36 8.49 1.62
C ASN A 178 9.81 8.10 0.21
N ILE A 179 10.34 9.05 -0.57
CA ILE A 179 10.90 8.78 -1.89
C ILE A 179 12.08 7.82 -1.79
N ALA A 180 13.05 8.11 -0.92
CA ALA A 180 14.20 7.24 -0.71
C ALA A 180 13.78 5.84 -0.23
N GLY A 181 12.92 5.78 0.79
CA GLY A 181 12.44 4.51 1.34
C GLY A 181 11.69 3.66 0.32
N LEU A 182 10.76 4.26 -0.43
CA LEU A 182 9.96 3.53 -1.41
C LEU A 182 10.79 3.15 -2.65
N LEU A 183 11.75 3.98 -3.07
CA LEU A 183 12.70 3.62 -4.13
C LEU A 183 13.55 2.42 -3.74
N ILE A 184 14.20 2.46 -2.58
CA ILE A 184 15.06 1.38 -2.11
C ILE A 184 14.24 0.11 -1.98
N MET A 185 13.11 0.18 -1.28
CA MET A 185 12.31 -1.00 -1.00
C MET A 185 11.61 -1.54 -2.25
N GLY A 186 11.08 -0.66 -3.11
CA GLY A 186 10.43 -1.03 -4.36
C GLY A 186 11.39 -1.69 -5.34
N LEU A 187 12.56 -1.09 -5.57
CA LEU A 187 13.61 -1.67 -6.43
C LEU A 187 14.13 -2.99 -5.89
N LEU A 188 14.33 -3.09 -4.57
CA LEU A 188 14.74 -4.33 -3.95
C LEU A 188 13.71 -5.44 -4.23
N PHE A 189 12.41 -5.16 -3.99
CA PHE A 189 11.33 -6.10 -4.29
C PHE A 189 11.22 -6.47 -5.78
N GLU A 190 11.45 -5.52 -6.68
CA GLU A 190 11.45 -5.74 -8.14
C GLU A 190 12.63 -6.63 -8.57
N SER A 191 13.85 -6.31 -8.13
CA SER A 191 15.05 -7.10 -8.40
C SER A 191 14.93 -8.57 -7.97
N PHE A 192 14.08 -8.82 -6.97
CA PHE A 192 13.79 -10.15 -6.46
C PHE A 192 12.72 -10.90 -7.25
N HIS A 193 11.80 -10.20 -7.90
CA HIS A 193 10.84 -10.81 -8.82
C HIS A 193 11.49 -11.13 -10.17
N GLU A 194 12.49 -10.36 -10.60
CA GLU A 194 13.24 -10.56 -11.85
C GLU A 194 14.36 -11.63 -11.76
N GLY A 195 14.17 -12.72 -11.01
CA GLY A 195 15.20 -13.76 -10.80
C GLY A 195 15.92 -14.24 -12.09
N PRO A 196 17.11 -14.87 -11.96
CA PRO A 196 18.21 -14.95 -12.94
C PRO A 196 17.95 -15.65 -14.31
N GLY A 197 16.71 -15.85 -14.72
CA GLY A 197 16.30 -16.26 -16.07
C GLY A 197 15.45 -15.24 -16.83
N GLY A 198 15.10 -14.10 -16.22
CA GLY A 198 14.21 -13.08 -16.79
C GLY A 198 14.93 -11.80 -17.19
N GLY A 199 16.04 -11.90 -17.95
CA GLY A 199 16.67 -10.71 -18.51
C GLY A 199 15.71 -9.96 -19.46
N PRO A 200 15.72 -8.62 -19.49
CA PRO A 200 14.92 -7.85 -20.43
C PRO A 200 15.41 -8.16 -21.84
N GLY A 201 14.61 -8.89 -22.60
CA GLY A 201 14.59 -8.87 -24.06
C GLY A 201 15.95 -8.69 -24.74
N ARG A 202 16.88 -9.66 -24.58
CA ARG A 202 17.54 -10.13 -25.80
C ARG A 202 16.44 -10.77 -26.61
N ALA A 203 15.85 -9.97 -27.50
CA ALA A 203 15.01 -10.46 -28.58
C ALA A 203 15.75 -11.67 -29.16
N ALA A 204 15.16 -12.86 -28.96
CA ALA A 204 15.52 -13.99 -29.78
C ALA A 204 15.48 -13.48 -31.23
N PRO A 205 16.49 -13.76 -32.06
CA PRO A 205 16.48 -13.32 -33.44
C PRO A 205 15.12 -13.68 -34.02
N GLN A 206 14.38 -12.69 -34.49
CA GLN A 206 13.19 -12.93 -35.28
C GLN A 206 13.63 -13.87 -36.40
N ASP A 207 13.19 -15.12 -36.32
CA ASP A 207 13.22 -16.06 -37.42
C ASP A 207 12.30 -15.49 -38.50
N LYS A 208 12.85 -14.57 -39.29
CA LYS A 208 12.27 -14.02 -40.52
C LYS A 208 12.32 -15.10 -41.61
N GLY A 209 11.72 -16.25 -41.35
CA GLY A 209 11.90 -17.44 -42.19
C GLY A 209 10.68 -18.34 -42.35
N ARG A 210 9.58 -18.14 -41.60
CA ARG A 210 8.38 -18.99 -41.76
C ARG A 210 7.14 -18.19 -42.11
N ALA A 211 6.84 -18.19 -43.41
CA ALA A 211 5.55 -17.77 -43.94
C ALA A 211 4.41 -18.53 -43.23
N PRO A 212 3.36 -17.83 -42.75
CA PRO A 212 2.21 -18.48 -42.15
C PRO A 212 1.39 -19.20 -43.22
N ASP A 213 1.26 -20.53 -43.06
CA ASP A 213 0.39 -21.39 -43.84
C ASP A 213 -1.08 -20.97 -43.66
N SER A 214 -1.61 -20.33 -44.69
CA SER A 214 -2.95 -19.72 -44.75
C SER A 214 -4.10 -20.73 -44.88
N ARG A 215 -3.84 -22.03 -44.72
CA ARG A 215 -4.84 -23.10 -44.92
C ARG A 215 -5.55 -23.63 -43.67
N ARG A 216 -5.22 -23.19 -42.44
CA ARG A 216 -5.75 -23.82 -41.22
C ARG A 216 -6.72 -23.03 -40.33
N GLN A 217 -7.18 -21.83 -40.71
CA GLN A 217 -8.09 -21.02 -39.87
C GLN A 217 -9.45 -20.67 -40.51
N ARG A 218 -10.00 -21.56 -41.36
CA ARG A 218 -11.35 -21.38 -41.94
C ARG A 218 -12.40 -22.40 -41.45
N GLY A 219 -12.16 -23.08 -40.33
CA GLY A 219 -12.90 -24.29 -39.95
C GLY A 219 -13.42 -24.42 -38.51
N ALA A 220 -13.68 -23.34 -37.78
CA ALA A 220 -14.43 -23.37 -36.51
C ALA A 220 -15.05 -21.98 -36.25
N ARG A 221 -16.05 -21.54 -37.03
CA ARG A 221 -17.49 -21.87 -36.87
C ARG A 221 -17.91 -21.99 -35.40
N PHE A 222 -18.32 -20.83 -34.85
CA PHE A 222 -19.56 -20.65 -34.10
C PHE A 222 -20.06 -21.89 -33.35
N ALA A 223 -19.59 -22.06 -32.11
CA ALA A 223 -20.34 -22.78 -31.10
C ALA A 223 -21.13 -21.75 -30.29
N ALA A 224 -22.45 -21.78 -30.46
CA ALA A 224 -23.41 -20.95 -29.78
C ALA A 224 -23.35 -21.16 -28.26
N PHE A 225 -23.38 -20.05 -27.51
CA PHE A 225 -23.72 -20.05 -26.10
C PHE A 225 -25.22 -20.34 -25.95
N PRO A 226 -25.65 -21.35 -25.19
CA PRO A 226 -27.04 -21.47 -24.81
C PRO A 226 -27.35 -20.42 -23.74
N THR A 227 -28.23 -19.48 -24.10
CA THR A 227 -28.94 -18.60 -23.16
C THR A 227 -29.84 -19.45 -22.26
N GLN A 228 -29.38 -19.75 -21.04
CA GLN A 228 -30.28 -20.21 -19.99
C GLN A 228 -31.00 -19.00 -19.40
N ALA A 229 -32.33 -19.00 -19.52
CA ALA A 229 -33.20 -18.07 -18.84
C ALA A 229 -33.14 -18.32 -17.31
N PRO A 230 -33.11 -17.26 -16.48
CA PRO A 230 -33.19 -17.44 -15.04
C PRO A 230 -34.59 -17.94 -14.64
N PRO A 231 -34.70 -18.90 -13.70
CA PRO A 231 -35.98 -19.29 -13.13
C PRO A 231 -36.57 -18.14 -12.30
N ALA A 232 -37.88 -17.94 -12.42
CA ALA A 232 -38.66 -17.03 -11.62
C ALA A 232 -38.50 -17.39 -10.13
N ALA A 233 -37.90 -16.47 -9.36
CA ALA A 233 -37.84 -16.57 -7.92
C ALA A 233 -39.09 -15.90 -7.34
N ASP A 234 -39.97 -16.75 -6.82
CA ASP A 234 -41.17 -16.39 -6.10
C ASP A 234 -40.90 -15.48 -4.90
N ALA A 235 -41.83 -14.56 -4.73
CA ALA A 235 -41.95 -13.64 -3.62
C ALA A 235 -42.21 -14.38 -2.30
N ALA A 236 -41.40 -14.09 -1.28
CA ALA A 236 -41.81 -14.11 0.12
C ALA A 236 -40.81 -13.32 0.96
N ALA A 237 -41.12 -12.04 1.20
CA ALA A 237 -40.44 -11.22 2.19
C ALA A 237 -40.98 -11.56 3.58
N PRO A 238 -40.13 -11.89 4.58
CA PRO A 238 -40.53 -11.84 5.97
C PRO A 238 -40.43 -10.40 6.49
N THR A 239 -41.58 -9.86 6.86
CA THR A 239 -41.77 -8.61 7.59
C THR A 239 -41.01 -8.69 8.93
N ALA A 240 -39.84 -8.06 9.00
CA ALA A 240 -39.15 -7.86 10.27
C ALA A 240 -39.82 -6.70 11.01
N GLU A 241 -40.58 -7.06 12.05
CA GLU A 241 -41.21 -6.16 13.00
C GLU A 241 -40.10 -5.39 13.76
N ILE A 242 -40.01 -4.08 13.48
CA ILE A 242 -39.09 -3.17 14.17
C ILE A 242 -39.73 -2.81 15.52
N THR A 243 -39.36 -3.56 16.55
CA THR A 243 -39.73 -3.25 17.94
C THR A 243 -38.95 -2.03 18.42
N TRP A 244 -39.66 -0.92 18.58
CA TRP A 244 -39.16 0.31 19.19
C TRP A 244 -38.86 0.08 20.67
N LEU A 245 -37.58 0.15 21.06
CA LEU A 245 -37.18 0.25 22.46
C LEU A 245 -37.44 1.69 22.96
N PRO A 246 -38.14 1.87 24.09
CA PRO A 246 -38.42 3.20 24.63
C PRO A 246 -37.17 3.87 25.19
N ALA A 247 -37.06 5.17 24.91
CA ALA A 247 -36.05 6.07 25.43
C ALA A 247 -36.12 6.13 26.98
N THR A 248 -35.09 5.64 27.66
CA THR A 248 -34.89 5.91 29.08
C THR A 248 -34.28 7.30 29.25
N ARG A 249 -35.13 8.23 29.68
CA ARG A 249 -34.78 9.50 30.32
C ARG A 249 -34.07 9.28 31.66
N GLU A 250 -33.21 10.26 31.96
CA GLU A 250 -32.86 10.78 33.28
C GLU A 250 -32.07 9.90 34.26
N ARG A 251 -30.87 10.39 34.61
CA ARG A 251 -30.66 10.98 35.94
C ARG A 251 -29.42 11.88 35.97
N SER A 252 -29.70 13.16 36.10
CA SER A 252 -28.90 14.14 36.83
C SER A 252 -28.91 13.81 38.33
N ALA A 253 -27.73 13.75 38.96
CA ALA A 253 -27.47 14.16 40.35
C ALA A 253 -26.05 13.72 40.74
N GLY A 254 -25.22 14.66 41.18
CA GLY A 254 -23.89 14.43 41.76
C GLY A 254 -22.89 15.48 41.34
#